data_AF-A0A0G1HI21-F1
#
_entry.id   AF-A0A0G1HI21-F1
#
_cell.length_a   1.000
_cell.length_b   1.000
_cell.length_c   1.000
_cell.angle_alpha   90.00
_cell.angle_beta   90.00
_cell.angle_gamma   90.00
#
_symmetry.space_group_name_H-M   'P 1'
#
loop_
_entity.id
_entity.type
_entity.pdbx_description
1 polymer ?
#
loop_
_entity_poly.entity_id
_entity_poly.type
_entity_poly.pdbx_seq_one_letter_code
_entity_poly.pdbx_strand_id
1 'polypeptide(L)'
;MSRFATKKIEEQKEIESLGKDYLLGHHDTIEYEYKSPKGLDEGVVRDISRRKGEPEWMLEKRLAALKIYEGKSVPEWGGDLSGIRFQDIHYYLKPKAESAKSWDDVPDKIKETFEKIGVPEAEREMLAGVKSQYDSEVVYGSLKKAL
;
A
#
# COMPACT_ATOMS: atom_id res chain seq x y z
N MET A 1 -29.56 18.91 35.31
CA MET A 1 -28.24 19.42 35.73
C MET A 1 -27.17 18.43 35.29
N SER A 2 -26.64 18.60 34.08
CA SER A 2 -25.64 17.70 33.48
C SER A 2 -24.29 17.93 34.15
N ARG A 3 -23.77 16.92 34.86
CA ARG A 3 -22.42 16.91 35.44
C ARG A 3 -21.50 16.16 34.50
N PHE A 4 -21.07 16.80 33.42
CA PHE A 4 -19.91 16.35 32.67
C PHE A 4 -18.90 17.48 32.65
N ALA A 5 -17.79 17.27 33.36
CA ALA A 5 -16.65 18.18 33.34
C ALA A 5 -16.04 18.17 31.93
N THR A 6 -15.95 19.35 31.33
CA THR A 6 -15.26 19.55 30.06
C THR A 6 -13.76 19.33 30.30
N LYS A 7 -13.26 18.13 29.98
CA LYS A 7 -11.82 17.86 29.95
C LYS A 7 -11.25 18.69 28.79
N LYS A 8 -10.48 19.73 29.12
CA LYS A 8 -9.80 20.57 28.13
C LYS A 8 -8.87 19.70 27.29
N ILE A 9 -8.98 19.92 25.98
CA ILE A 9 -8.29 19.24 24.89
C ILE A 9 -6.80 19.59 24.96
N GLU A 10 -5.98 18.67 25.47
CA GLU A 10 -4.52 18.68 25.30
C GLU A 10 -4.08 17.94 24.03
N GLU A 11 -4.98 17.16 23.39
CA GLU A 11 -4.72 16.39 22.16
C GLU A 11 -4.39 17.23 20.92
N GLN A 12 -4.71 18.54 20.90
CA GLN A 12 -4.51 19.36 19.70
C GLN A 12 -3.05 19.72 19.41
N LYS A 13 -2.16 19.70 20.42
CA LYS A 13 -0.75 20.09 20.22
C LYS A 13 0.11 19.01 19.56
N GLU A 14 -0.19 17.73 19.76
CA GLU A 14 0.55 16.62 19.14
C GLU A 14 0.24 16.49 17.64
N ILE A 15 -1.00 16.77 17.24
CA ILE A 15 -1.43 16.65 15.84
C ILE A 15 -0.76 17.73 14.97
N GLU A 16 -0.54 18.93 15.49
CA GLU A 16 0.17 20.00 14.76
C GLU A 16 1.65 19.71 14.52
N SER A 17 2.30 18.88 15.36
CA SER A 17 3.71 18.49 15.17
C SER A 17 3.90 17.40 14.11
N LEU A 18 2.90 16.56 13.86
CA LEU A 18 3.00 15.45 12.89
C LEU A 18 3.14 15.91 11.43
N GLY A 19 2.75 17.15 11.10
CA GLY A 19 2.77 17.67 9.73
C GLY A 19 4.05 18.37 9.29
N LYS A 20 5.02 18.63 10.19
CA LYS A 20 6.17 19.51 9.89
C LYS A 20 7.45 18.78 9.50
N ASP A 21 7.63 17.53 9.93
CA ASP A 21 8.89 16.80 9.76
C ASP A 21 8.86 15.74 8.64
N TYR A 22 7.75 15.62 7.91
CA TYR A 22 7.67 14.70 6.78
C TYR A 22 8.37 15.28 5.55
N LEU A 23 9.68 15.06 5.47
CA LEU A 23 10.49 15.36 4.30
C LEU A 23 10.07 14.40 3.16
N LEU A 24 9.10 14.85 2.35
CA LEU A 24 8.55 14.13 1.18
C LEU A 24 9.66 13.89 0.13
N GLY A 25 10.47 12.86 0.34
CA GLY A 25 11.57 12.48 -0.55
C GLY A 25 12.32 11.20 -0.18
N HIS A 26 11.87 10.47 0.84
CA HIS A 26 12.50 9.20 1.23
C HIS A 26 12.29 8.14 0.14
N HIS A 27 13.39 7.53 -0.31
CA HIS A 27 13.37 6.34 -1.14
C HIS A 27 14.03 5.19 -0.36
N ASP A 28 13.45 4.01 -0.43
CA ASP A 28 14.02 2.81 0.18
C ASP A 28 14.56 1.88 -0.91
N THR A 29 15.80 1.43 -0.75
CA THR A 29 16.40 0.40 -1.62
C THR A 29 16.02 -0.98 -1.10
N ILE A 30 14.87 -1.48 -1.58
CA ILE A 30 14.36 -2.82 -1.27
C ILE A 30 14.67 -3.80 -2.41
N GLU A 31 15.02 -5.02 -2.01
CA GLU A 31 15.14 -6.15 -2.94
C GLU A 31 13.76 -6.73 -3.24
N TYR A 32 13.45 -6.82 -4.53
CA TYR A 32 12.22 -7.44 -5.00
C TYR A 32 12.51 -8.85 -5.47
N GLU A 33 11.69 -9.80 -5.04
CA GLU A 33 11.70 -11.16 -5.59
C GLU A 33 11.24 -11.13 -7.05
N TYR A 34 10.27 -10.27 -7.35
CA TYR A 34 9.77 -10.11 -8.70
C TYR A 34 9.39 -8.66 -9.02
N LYS A 35 9.72 -8.26 -10.24
CA LYS A 35 9.24 -7.03 -10.87
C LYS A 35 8.64 -7.40 -12.21
N SER A 36 7.39 -7.02 -12.43
CA SER A 36 6.76 -7.11 -13.75
C SER A 36 7.57 -6.32 -14.79
N PRO A 37 7.51 -6.68 -16.08
CA PRO A 37 7.96 -5.79 -17.15
C PRO A 37 7.32 -4.41 -17.05
N LYS A 38 7.95 -3.41 -17.67
CA LYS A 38 7.34 -2.09 -17.79
C LYS A 38 6.15 -2.14 -18.72
N GLY A 39 5.14 -1.35 -18.39
CA GLY A 39 3.93 -1.25 -19.17
C GLY A 39 2.88 -2.27 -18.77
N LEU A 40 1.71 -2.09 -19.37
CA LEU A 40 0.54 -2.92 -19.09
C LEU A 40 0.04 -3.50 -20.41
N ASP A 41 0.13 -4.82 -20.50
CA ASP A 41 -0.39 -5.61 -21.62
C ASP A 41 -1.01 -6.93 -21.09
N GLU A 42 -1.59 -7.69 -22.00
CA GLU A 42 -2.20 -8.99 -21.67
C GLU A 42 -1.20 -9.98 -21.07
N GLY A 43 0.05 -9.96 -21.50
CA GLY A 43 1.12 -10.82 -20.99
C GLY A 43 1.43 -10.52 -19.53
N VAL A 44 1.53 -9.24 -19.16
CA VAL A 44 1.72 -8.77 -17.78
C VAL A 44 0.52 -9.18 -16.92
N VAL A 45 -0.71 -8.99 -17.39
CA VAL A 45 -1.92 -9.38 -16.64
C VAL A 45 -1.95 -10.89 -16.38
N ARG A 46 -1.68 -11.71 -17.39
CA ARG A 46 -1.62 -13.17 -17.26
C ARG A 46 -0.50 -13.63 -16.33
N ASP A 47 0.67 -13.01 -16.42
CA ASP A 47 1.79 -13.34 -15.53
C ASP A 47 1.48 -13.02 -14.07
N ILE A 48 0.91 -11.84 -13.78
CA ILE A 48 0.49 -11.45 -12.42
C ILE A 48 -0.54 -12.45 -11.90
N SER A 49 -1.56 -12.78 -12.70
CA SER A 49 -2.63 -13.69 -12.30
C SER A 49 -2.10 -15.09 -11.96
N ARG A 50 -1.19 -15.62 -12.79
CA ARG A 50 -0.48 -16.88 -12.54
C ARG A 50 0.33 -16.83 -11.26
N ARG A 51 1.07 -15.75 -11.00
CA ARG A 51 1.91 -15.60 -9.80
C ARG A 51 1.08 -15.51 -8.52
N LYS A 52 -0.08 -14.87 -8.59
CA LYS A 52 -1.01 -14.77 -7.47
C LYS A 52 -1.89 -16.01 -7.28
N GLY A 53 -1.82 -16.98 -8.19
CA GLY A 53 -2.64 -18.20 -8.14
C GLY A 53 -4.14 -17.89 -8.21
N GLU A 54 -4.52 -16.89 -8.99
CA GLU A 54 -5.91 -16.45 -9.09
C GLU A 54 -6.78 -17.47 -9.84
N PRO A 55 -8.07 -17.58 -9.49
CA PRO A 55 -9.00 -18.41 -10.25
C PRO A 55 -9.29 -17.81 -11.64
N GLU A 56 -9.63 -18.66 -12.62
CA GLU A 56 -9.81 -18.26 -14.03
C GLU A 56 -10.78 -17.09 -14.22
N TRP A 57 -11.91 -17.07 -13.50
CA TRP A 57 -12.90 -16.00 -13.59
C TRP A 57 -12.31 -14.61 -13.24
N MET A 58 -11.28 -14.57 -12.40
CA MET A 58 -10.61 -13.32 -12.02
C MET A 58 -9.68 -12.86 -13.15
N LEU A 59 -8.96 -13.79 -13.78
CA LEU A 59 -8.14 -13.51 -14.96
C LEU A 59 -9.02 -12.94 -16.10
N GLU A 60 -10.14 -13.60 -16.40
CA GLU A 60 -11.09 -13.14 -17.44
C GLU A 60 -11.58 -11.71 -17.17
N LYS A 61 -11.91 -11.39 -15.92
CA LYS A 61 -12.31 -10.03 -15.52
C LYS A 61 -11.20 -9.01 -15.72
N ARG A 62 -9.96 -9.35 -15.37
CA ARG A 62 -8.80 -8.47 -15.56
C ARG A 62 -8.54 -8.21 -17.05
N LEU A 63 -8.63 -9.24 -17.89
CA LEU A 63 -8.47 -9.11 -19.34
C LEU A 63 -9.59 -8.26 -19.97
N ALA A 64 -10.83 -8.44 -19.52
CA ALA A 64 -11.95 -7.59 -19.94
C ALA A 64 -11.72 -6.12 -19.54
N ALA A 65 -11.22 -5.87 -18.33
CA ALA A 65 -10.89 -4.53 -17.87
C ALA A 65 -9.73 -3.91 -18.66
N LEU A 66 -8.70 -4.68 -19.01
CA LEU A 66 -7.60 -4.23 -19.86
C LEU A 66 -8.10 -3.77 -21.22
N LYS A 67 -8.96 -4.56 -21.86
CA LYS A 67 -9.56 -4.19 -23.16
C LYS A 67 -10.36 -2.89 -23.09
N ILE A 68 -11.07 -2.67 -21.99
CA ILE A 68 -11.80 -1.42 -21.76
C ILE A 68 -10.83 -0.26 -21.56
N TYR A 69 -9.74 -0.47 -20.81
CA TYR A 69 -8.70 0.53 -20.58
C TYR A 69 -8.02 0.95 -21.89
N GLU A 70 -7.60 0.00 -22.71
CA GLU A 70 -6.97 0.26 -24.02
C GLU A 70 -7.90 0.99 -24.99
N GLY A 71 -9.22 0.77 -24.88
CA GLY A 71 -10.23 1.46 -25.68
C GLY A 71 -10.61 2.86 -25.17
N LYS A 72 -10.08 3.30 -24.02
CA LYS A 72 -10.38 4.62 -23.45
C LYS A 72 -9.23 5.59 -23.70
N SER A 73 -9.57 6.80 -24.11
CA SER A 73 -8.62 7.91 -24.13
C SER A 73 -8.34 8.41 -22.71
N VAL A 74 -7.16 9.03 -22.53
CA VAL A 74 -6.82 9.72 -21.28
C VAL A 74 -7.86 10.82 -21.05
N PRO A 75 -8.47 10.93 -19.85
CA PRO A 75 -9.44 11.97 -19.56
C PRO A 75 -8.77 13.35 -19.60
N GLU A 76 -9.44 14.32 -20.22
CA GLU A 76 -8.97 15.71 -20.31
C GLU A 76 -9.44 16.57 -19.12
N TRP A 77 -10.32 16.04 -18.28
CA TRP A 77 -10.80 16.71 -17.08
C TRP A 77 -9.98 16.29 -15.86
N GLY A 78 -9.79 17.22 -14.91
CA GLY A 78 -9.01 16.98 -13.70
C GLY A 78 -7.58 17.52 -13.79
N GLY A 79 -6.64 16.84 -13.11
CA GLY A 79 -5.23 17.20 -13.16
C GLY A 79 -4.59 16.88 -14.51
N ASP A 80 -3.51 17.57 -14.84
CA ASP A 80 -2.75 17.31 -16.06
C ASP A 80 -2.05 15.94 -15.99
N LEU A 81 -2.44 15.04 -16.88
CA LEU A 81 -1.89 13.69 -17.00
C LEU A 81 -0.88 13.56 -18.16
N SER A 82 -0.61 14.63 -18.91
CA SER A 82 0.27 14.60 -20.09
C SER A 82 1.70 14.18 -19.78
N GLY A 83 2.17 14.43 -18.55
CA GLY A 83 3.49 14.00 -18.08
C GLY A 83 3.60 12.52 -17.72
N ILE A 84 2.48 11.79 -17.63
CA ILE A 84 2.48 10.39 -17.16
C ILE A 84 2.76 9.44 -18.32
N ARG A 85 3.91 8.77 -18.25
CA ARG A 85 4.27 7.68 -19.18
C ARG A 85 3.81 6.35 -18.59
N PHE A 86 2.55 5.98 -18.83
CA PHE A 86 1.97 4.73 -18.32
C PHE A 86 2.78 3.48 -18.68
N GLN A 87 3.36 3.45 -19.88
CA GLN A 87 4.16 2.33 -20.36
C GLN A 87 5.54 2.22 -19.70
N ASP A 88 5.96 3.20 -18.90
CA ASP A 88 7.22 3.14 -18.13
C ASP A 88 7.04 2.59 -16.71
N ILE A 89 5.80 2.31 -16.30
CA ILE A 89 5.44 1.90 -14.95
C ILE A 89 5.58 0.38 -14.78
N HIS A 90 6.09 -0.05 -13.63
CA HIS A 90 6.00 -1.45 -13.19
C HIS A 90 4.68 -1.63 -12.42
N TYR A 91 3.73 -2.36 -12.98
CA TYR A 91 2.38 -2.49 -12.42
C TYR A 91 2.26 -3.53 -11.30
N TYR A 92 3.27 -4.39 -11.14
CA TYR A 92 3.34 -5.37 -10.07
C TYR A 92 4.77 -5.53 -9.56
N LEU A 93 4.91 -5.46 -8.24
CA LEU A 93 6.15 -5.53 -7.50
C LEU A 93 5.96 -6.47 -6.30
N LYS A 94 6.71 -7.57 -6.28
CA LYS A 94 6.70 -8.53 -5.17
C LYS A 94 7.95 -8.33 -4.32
N PRO A 95 7.86 -7.71 -3.12
CA PRO A 95 9.01 -7.59 -2.23
C PRO A 95 9.47 -8.97 -1.75
N LYS A 96 10.77 -9.11 -1.45
CA LYS A 96 11.36 -10.33 -0.89
C LYS A 96 11.10 -10.43 0.61
N ALA A 97 9.83 -10.33 0.99
CA ALA A 97 9.38 -10.41 2.37
C ALA A 97 8.22 -11.40 2.44
N GLU A 98 8.34 -12.43 3.29
CA GLU A 98 7.20 -13.28 3.61
C GLU A 98 6.21 -12.49 4.46
N SER A 99 4.91 -12.77 4.29
CA SER A 99 3.87 -12.14 5.10
C SER A 99 4.08 -12.48 6.57
N ALA A 100 4.50 -11.50 7.35
CA ALA A 100 4.74 -11.63 8.79
C ALA A 100 3.41 -11.67 9.56
N LYS A 101 3.30 -12.62 10.50
CA LYS A 101 2.13 -12.75 11.38
C LYS A 101 2.23 -11.87 12.62
N SER A 102 3.45 -11.49 12.98
CA SER A 102 3.77 -10.61 14.10
C SER A 102 4.60 -9.44 13.60
N TRP A 103 4.65 -8.36 14.39
CA TRP A 103 5.47 -7.19 14.04
C TRP A 103 6.95 -7.54 14.05
N ASP A 104 7.37 -8.41 14.98
CA ASP A 104 8.77 -8.82 15.13
C ASP A 104 9.30 -9.56 13.89
N ASP A 105 8.43 -10.32 13.21
CA ASP A 105 8.79 -11.08 12.00
C ASP A 105 8.88 -10.21 10.73
N VAL A 106 8.50 -8.92 10.79
CA VAL A 106 8.62 -8.01 9.64
C VAL A 106 10.10 -7.67 9.41
N PRO A 107 10.62 -7.73 8.17
CA PRO A 107 12.00 -7.32 7.88
C PRO A 107 12.31 -5.89 8.32
N ASP A 108 13.51 -5.68 8.86
CA ASP A 108 13.90 -4.40 9.48
C ASP A 108 13.80 -3.21 8.53
N LYS A 109 14.17 -3.38 7.26
CA LYS A 109 14.02 -2.33 6.23
C LYS A 109 12.58 -1.84 6.08
N ILE A 110 11.60 -2.72 6.25
CA ILE A 110 10.18 -2.36 6.15
C ILE A 110 9.72 -1.65 7.43
N LYS A 111 10.20 -2.10 8.61
CA LYS A 111 9.96 -1.41 9.89
C LYS A 111 10.52 0.02 9.86
N GLU A 112 11.72 0.21 9.32
CA GLU A 112 12.34 1.53 9.11
C GLU A 112 11.48 2.43 8.22
N THR A 113 10.90 1.89 7.13
CA THR A 113 9.94 2.65 6.31
C THR A 113 8.74 3.07 7.13
N PHE A 114 8.14 2.16 7.91
CA PHE A 114 7.00 2.47 8.78
C PHE A 114 7.35 3.51 9.87
N GLU A 115 8.58 3.54 10.35
CA GLU A 115 9.10 4.58 11.25
C GLU A 115 9.22 5.93 10.57
N LYS A 116 9.82 5.97 9.37
CA LYS A 116 9.94 7.19 8.56
C LYS A 116 8.58 7.76 8.20
N ILE A 117 7.60 6.90 7.94
CA ILE A 117 6.25 7.38 7.62
C ILE A 117 5.45 7.82 8.87
N GLY A 118 6.04 7.71 10.06
CA GLY A 118 5.46 8.19 11.31
C GLY A 118 4.34 7.31 11.86
N VAL A 119 4.29 6.00 11.55
CA VAL A 119 3.31 5.09 12.17
C VAL A 119 3.58 5.02 13.68
N PRO A 120 2.68 5.57 14.53
CA PRO A 120 2.92 5.69 15.96
C PRO A 120 3.13 4.33 16.61
N GLU A 121 4.06 4.26 17.57
CA GLU A 121 4.35 3.04 18.33
C GLU A 121 3.10 2.51 19.06
N ALA A 122 2.22 3.41 19.52
CA ALA A 122 0.93 3.06 20.12
C ALA A 122 -0.05 2.41 19.13
N GLU A 123 0.04 2.72 17.84
CA GLU A 123 -0.71 1.99 16.83
C GLU A 123 -0.10 0.58 16.68
N ARG A 124 1.23 0.38 16.69
CA ARG A 124 1.84 -0.97 16.55
C ARG A 124 1.29 -1.99 17.54
N GLU A 125 1.04 -1.61 18.79
CA GLU A 125 0.43 -2.50 19.80
C GLU A 125 -1.10 -2.66 19.65
N MET A 126 -1.79 -1.63 19.15
CA MET A 126 -3.26 -1.64 18.99
C MET A 126 -3.73 -2.17 17.62
N LEU A 127 -2.83 -2.26 16.63
CA LEU A 127 -3.05 -2.71 15.25
C LEU A 127 -3.22 -4.25 15.14
N ALA A 128 -3.75 -4.88 16.18
CA ALA A 128 -4.25 -6.26 16.18
C ALA A 128 -5.49 -6.40 15.28
N GLY A 129 -5.32 -6.15 13.99
CA GLY A 129 -6.38 -6.12 12.98
C GLY A 129 -5.94 -5.49 11.66
N VAL A 130 -4.77 -4.86 11.61
CA VAL A 130 -4.33 -4.13 10.42
C VAL A 130 -3.42 -4.99 9.57
N LYS A 131 -3.75 -5.04 8.28
CA LYS A 131 -2.90 -5.60 7.24
C LYS A 131 -2.13 -4.47 6.59
N SER A 132 -0.81 -4.51 6.69
CA SER A 132 0.04 -3.53 6.03
C SER A 132 0.40 -4.07 4.65
N GLN A 133 -0.01 -3.31 3.64
CA GLN A 133 0.37 -3.57 2.26
C GLN A 133 1.63 -2.79 1.94
N TYR A 134 2.64 -3.49 1.43
CA TYR A 134 3.84 -2.90 0.90
C TYR A 134 3.90 -3.21 -0.60
N ASP A 135 3.89 -2.16 -1.42
CA ASP A 135 3.71 -2.25 -2.87
C ASP A 135 2.51 -3.14 -3.25
N SER A 136 2.76 -4.29 -3.88
CA SER A 136 1.69 -5.18 -4.37
C SER A 136 1.34 -6.32 -3.41
N GLU A 137 2.02 -6.44 -2.27
CA GLU A 137 1.87 -7.57 -1.35
C GLU A 137 1.59 -7.15 0.09
N VAL A 138 0.92 -8.04 0.84
CA VAL A 138 0.68 -7.84 2.27
C VAL A 138 1.87 -8.37 3.04
N VAL A 139 2.59 -7.49 3.72
CA VAL A 139 3.82 -7.83 4.46
C VAL A 139 3.57 -8.05 5.94
N TYR A 140 2.47 -7.54 6.48
CA TYR A 140 2.09 -7.70 7.87
C TYR A 140 0.58 -7.87 7.99
N GLY A 141 0.14 -8.72 8.90
CA GLY A 141 -1.27 -8.80 9.29
C GLY A 141 -1.44 -9.45 10.65
N SER A 142 -1.92 -8.68 11.63
CA SER A 142 -2.41 -9.22 12.90
C SER A 142 -3.93 -9.27 12.87
N LEU A 143 -4.55 -10.34 13.38
CA LEU A 143 -6.00 -10.44 13.56
C LEU A 143 -6.25 -10.76 15.03
N LYS A 144 -6.86 -9.82 15.78
CA LYS A 144 -7.44 -10.18 17.07
C LYS A 144 -8.66 -11.04 16.81
N LYS A 145 -8.67 -12.27 17.35
CA LYS A 145 -9.90 -13.06 17.46
C LYS A 145 -10.80 -12.31 18.45
N ALA A 146 -11.70 -11.46 17.95
CA ALA A 146 -12.77 -10.95 18.78
C ALA A 146 -13.63 -12.15 19.17
N LEU A 147 -13.62 -12.47 20.47
CA LEU A 147 -14.54 -13.41 21.11
C LEU A 147 -15.95 -12.83 21.11
#